data_AF-A0A9X0DGJ9-F1
#
_entry.id   AF-A0A9X0DGJ9-F1
#
_cell.length_a   1.000
_cell.length_b   1.000
_cell.length_c   1.000
_cell.angle_alpha   90.00
_cell.angle_beta   90.00
_cell.angle_gamma   90.00
#
_symmetry.space_group_name_H-M   'P 1'
#
loop_
_entity.id
_entity.type
_entity.pdbx_description
1 polymer ?
#
loop_
_entity_poly.entity_id
_entity_poly.type
_entity_poly.pdbx_seq_one_letter_code
_entity_poly.pdbx_strand_id
1 'polypeptide(L)'
;MKKIDRPEHRPGMIPFLGDKVDTIGEMREQIGTLNTEIQREQATVAGSTGVSLPAAFVEFKSQCLAQDACRKGGSVKVVKLDRRGIAVTPKEAIWKNLRINKTQRRLRVAATATFLTAIIIFWSIPVAIVGAISNINYLTEKVPFLSFINDIPTVILGVVTGLLPSVALSILMALVPIVCRWMAELSGEVTTTAVELKCQNWYFAFQVIQVFLVTTLSSGAAAVVSQILADPSSTRTLLAEDLPKASNFFISYIIVQGLGIAAGNLINIGALVMSIIGDKFLDKSPRKFYNRYITLAGLG
;
A
#
# COMPACT_ATOMS: atom_id res chain seq x y z
N MET A 1 15.84 39.32 18.35
CA MET A 1 15.03 39.47 17.14
C MET A 1 13.94 40.50 17.38
N LYS A 2 13.82 41.52 16.53
CA LYS A 2 12.67 42.44 16.57
C LYS A 2 11.40 41.65 16.23
N LYS A 3 10.24 42.08 16.73
CA LYS A 3 8.95 41.38 16.56
C LYS A 3 8.57 41.20 15.07
N ILE A 4 9.08 42.08 14.21
CA ILE A 4 8.82 42.14 12.76
C ILE A 4 9.56 41.04 11.98
N ASP A 5 10.67 40.49 12.51
CA ASP A 5 11.49 39.49 11.82
C ASP A 5 11.12 38.04 12.18
N ARG A 6 10.02 37.83 12.92
CA ARG A 6 9.63 36.50 13.39
C ARG A 6 8.83 35.75 12.33
N PRO A 7 9.10 34.45 12.10
CA PRO A 7 8.36 33.66 11.14
C PRO A 7 6.92 33.44 11.61
N GLU A 8 5.96 33.76 10.75
CA GLU A 8 4.53 33.53 10.99
C GLU A 8 4.04 32.32 10.17
N HIS A 9 3.08 31.57 10.73
CA HIS A 9 2.36 30.53 10.00
C HIS A 9 0.87 30.59 10.32
N ARG A 10 0.06 29.88 9.54
CA ARG A 10 -1.38 29.75 9.77
C ARG A 10 -1.66 28.34 10.28
N PRO A 11 -2.13 28.17 11.53
CA PRO A 11 -2.47 26.87 12.08
C PRO A 11 -3.82 26.45 11.47
N GLY A 12 -3.79 25.42 10.64
CA GLY A 12 -4.98 24.91 9.98
C GLY A 12 -4.66 23.81 8.98
N MET A 13 -5.61 22.89 8.79
CA MET A 13 -5.50 21.83 7.78
C MET A 13 -5.58 22.38 6.34
N ILE A 14 -6.12 23.59 6.19
CA ILE A 14 -6.26 24.29 4.89
C ILE A 14 -5.17 25.37 4.81
N PRO A 15 -4.25 25.31 3.83
CA PRO A 15 -3.05 26.16 3.79
C PRO A 15 -3.28 27.67 3.63
N PHE A 16 -4.53 28.13 3.52
CA PHE A 16 -4.87 29.54 3.24
C PHE A 16 -5.94 30.13 4.16
N LEU A 17 -6.54 29.36 5.06
CA LEU A 17 -7.64 29.81 5.92
C LEU A 17 -7.18 29.86 7.38
N GLY A 18 -7.36 31.00 8.04
CA GLY A 18 -6.97 31.22 9.44
C GLY A 18 -6.02 32.42 9.64
N ASP A 19 -5.91 32.83 10.91
CA ASP A 19 -5.07 33.95 11.32
C ASP A 19 -3.59 33.57 11.32
N LYS A 20 -2.73 34.55 11.02
CA LYS A 20 -1.28 34.38 11.11
C LYS A 20 -0.86 34.49 12.58
N VAL A 21 -0.15 33.49 13.07
CA VAL A 21 0.41 33.47 14.43
C VAL A 21 1.94 33.32 14.38
N ASP A 22 2.59 33.88 15.41
CA ASP A 22 4.04 33.75 15.63
C ASP A 22 4.40 32.29 15.85
N THR A 23 5.07 31.69 14.87
CA THR A 23 5.45 30.27 14.88
C THR A 23 6.29 29.91 16.10
N ILE A 24 7.18 30.82 16.52
CA ILE A 24 8.07 30.55 17.65
C ILE A 24 7.31 30.60 18.97
N GLY A 25 6.39 31.56 19.11
CA GLY A 25 5.54 31.70 20.30
C GLY A 25 4.64 30.47 20.47
N GLU A 26 3.90 30.11 19.43
CA GLU A 26 2.97 28.99 19.45
C GLU A 26 3.69 27.65 19.67
N MET A 27 4.81 27.38 18.97
CA MET A 27 5.55 26.14 19.20
C MET A 27 6.12 26.03 20.61
N ARG A 28 6.53 27.14 21.24
CA ARG A 28 6.99 27.14 22.64
C ARG A 28 5.87 26.80 23.60
N GLU A 29 4.69 27.36 23.37
CA GLU A 29 3.49 27.04 24.14
C GLU A 29 3.10 25.57 23.97
N GLN A 30 3.04 25.08 22.73
CA GLN A 30 2.77 23.67 22.42
C GLN A 30 3.78 22.73 23.08
N ILE A 31 5.08 23.06 23.09
CA ILE A 31 6.10 22.28 23.79
C ILE A 31 5.80 22.25 25.30
N GLY A 32 5.38 23.38 25.89
CA GLY A 32 4.95 23.44 27.29
C GLY A 32 3.78 22.50 27.56
N THR A 33 2.71 22.61 26.78
CA THR A 33 1.52 21.75 26.88
C THR A 33 1.87 20.26 26.70
N LEU A 34 2.61 19.92 25.65
CA LEU A 34 3.01 18.54 25.36
C LEU A 34 3.91 17.97 26.46
N ASN A 35 4.84 18.75 27.03
CA ASN A 35 5.66 18.29 28.14
C ASN A 35 4.81 17.97 29.38
N THR A 36 3.79 18.78 29.68
CA THR A 36 2.86 18.49 30.78
C THR A 36 2.02 17.24 30.52
N GLU A 37 1.58 17.02 29.28
CA GLU A 37 0.85 15.82 28.88
C GLU A 37 1.73 14.57 28.97
N ILE A 38 2.98 14.63 28.48
CA ILE A 38 3.96 13.55 28.59
C ILE A 38 4.21 13.19 30.06
N GLN A 39 4.43 14.19 30.92
CA GLN A 39 4.65 13.95 32.35
C GLN A 39 3.42 13.30 33.00
N ARG A 40 2.21 13.74 32.62
CA ARG A 40 0.96 13.14 33.11
C ARG A 40 0.85 11.67 32.72
N GLU A 41 1.08 11.34 31.44
CA GLU A 41 1.02 9.97 30.96
C GLU A 41 2.13 9.09 31.59
N GLN A 42 3.34 9.62 31.77
CA GLN A 42 4.42 8.93 32.47
C GLN A 42 4.07 8.65 33.94
N ALA A 43 3.47 9.61 34.64
CA ALA A 43 3.00 9.44 36.02
C ALA A 43 1.88 8.39 36.11
N THR A 44 0.95 8.35 35.14
CA THR A 44 -0.09 7.33 35.06
C THR A 44 0.49 5.92 34.89
N VAL A 45 1.54 5.78 34.08
CA VAL A 45 2.26 4.50 33.89
C VAL A 45 3.03 4.12 35.16
N ALA A 46 3.76 5.06 35.78
CA ALA A 46 4.54 4.82 36.99
C ALA A 46 3.65 4.48 38.21
N GLY A 47 2.50 5.12 38.34
CA GLY A 47 1.52 4.89 39.41
C GLY A 47 0.73 3.59 39.29
N SER A 48 1.04 2.73 38.32
CA SER A 48 0.31 1.47 38.02
C SER A 48 -1.19 1.65 37.69
N THR A 49 -1.66 2.89 37.52
CA THR A 49 -3.01 3.23 37.06
C THR A 49 -3.18 3.14 35.54
N GLY A 50 -2.08 2.91 34.81
CA GLY A 50 -2.09 2.75 33.35
C GLY A 50 -2.75 1.45 32.89
N VAL A 51 -3.30 1.47 31.66
CA VAL A 51 -3.91 0.30 31.03
C VAL A 51 -2.82 -0.69 30.63
N SER A 52 -2.67 -1.77 31.41
CA SER A 52 -1.79 -2.89 31.03
C SER A 52 -2.30 -3.57 29.76
N LEU A 53 -1.39 -3.84 28.84
CA LEU A 53 -1.71 -4.51 27.59
C LEU A 53 -1.76 -6.03 27.80
N PRO A 54 -2.69 -6.76 27.16
CA PRO A 54 -2.75 -8.22 27.22
C PRO A 54 -1.68 -8.88 26.32
N ALA A 55 -0.46 -8.33 26.31
CA ALA A 55 0.66 -8.75 25.48
C ALA A 55 1.96 -8.64 26.27
N ALA A 56 2.86 -9.59 26.06
CA ALA A 56 4.19 -9.60 26.66
C ALA A 56 5.22 -10.02 25.60
N PHE A 57 6.42 -9.47 25.70
CA PHE A 57 7.57 -9.92 24.93
C PHE A 57 8.39 -10.86 25.82
N VAL A 58 8.73 -12.02 25.28
CA VAL A 58 9.52 -13.05 25.98
C VAL A 58 10.82 -13.23 25.24
N GLU A 59 11.93 -12.95 25.92
CA GLU A 59 13.27 -13.15 25.42
C GLU A 59 13.84 -14.49 25.90
N PHE A 60 14.58 -15.18 25.04
CA PHE A 60 15.23 -16.44 25.36
C PHE A 60 16.74 -16.29 25.16
N LYS A 61 17.53 -17.04 25.94
CA LYS A 61 19.00 -17.03 25.84
C LYS A 61 19.54 -17.48 24.48
N SER A 62 18.77 -18.26 23.73
CA SER A 62 19.17 -18.81 22.42
C SER A 62 18.00 -18.77 21.43
N GLN A 63 18.31 -18.51 20.16
CA GLN A 63 17.34 -18.49 19.06
C GLN A 63 16.66 -19.86 18.86
N CYS A 64 17.39 -20.95 19.09
CA CYS A 64 16.83 -22.31 19.01
C CYS A 64 15.72 -22.50 20.05
N LEU A 65 15.95 -22.06 21.29
CA LEU A 65 14.95 -22.12 22.37
C LEU A 65 13.73 -21.24 22.07
N ALA A 66 13.94 -20.04 21.51
CA ALA A 66 12.85 -19.16 21.10
C ALA A 66 11.98 -19.82 20.01
N GLN A 67 12.61 -20.43 19.01
CA GLN A 67 11.92 -21.12 17.92
C GLN A 67 11.17 -22.36 18.43
N ASP A 68 11.79 -23.13 19.33
CA ASP A 68 11.16 -24.28 19.98
C ASP A 68 9.95 -23.87 20.80
N ALA A 69 10.05 -22.81 21.61
CA ALA A 69 8.94 -22.26 22.38
C ALA A 69 7.83 -21.69 21.47
N CYS A 70 8.20 -21.12 20.32
CA CYS A 70 7.26 -20.63 19.31
C CYS A 70 6.62 -21.76 18.48
N ARG A 71 7.17 -22.98 18.48
CA ARG A 71 6.59 -24.14 17.80
C ARG A 71 5.78 -25.03 18.74
N LYS A 72 6.32 -25.38 19.91
CA LYS A 72 5.70 -26.25 20.94
C LYS A 72 4.52 -25.57 21.64
N GLY A 73 3.33 -25.67 21.04
CA GLY A 73 2.10 -24.94 21.43
C GLY A 73 1.93 -24.85 22.95
N GLY A 74 1.47 -23.72 23.47
CA GLY A 74 1.22 -23.55 24.91
C GLY A 74 0.13 -24.51 25.39
N SER A 75 0.52 -25.75 25.70
CA SER A 75 -0.37 -26.84 26.14
C SER A 75 -0.51 -26.91 27.65
N VAL A 76 -0.33 -25.79 28.35
CA VAL A 76 -0.63 -25.70 29.78
C VAL A 76 -1.93 -24.91 29.93
N LYS A 77 -2.99 -25.60 30.33
CA LYS A 77 -4.38 -25.14 30.53
C LYS A 77 -4.54 -23.82 31.31
N VAL A 78 -3.49 -23.31 31.95
CA VAL A 78 -3.50 -22.22 32.92
C VAL A 78 -3.31 -20.84 32.27
N VAL A 79 -2.59 -20.72 31.13
CA VAL A 79 -2.38 -19.42 30.48
C VAL A 79 -2.69 -19.51 28.98
N LYS A 80 -3.73 -18.80 28.53
CA LYS A 80 -4.13 -18.73 27.12
C LYS A 80 -3.21 -17.79 26.32
N LEU A 81 -1.90 -18.03 26.33
CA LEU A 81 -0.94 -17.30 25.48
C LEU A 81 -1.16 -17.67 24.02
N ASP A 82 -1.34 -16.66 23.18
CA ASP A 82 -1.41 -16.82 21.73
C ASP A 82 -0.17 -16.19 21.14
N ARG A 83 0.50 -16.91 20.24
CA ARG A 83 1.74 -16.46 19.64
C ARG A 83 1.43 -15.41 18.60
N ARG A 84 2.09 -14.27 18.71
CA ARG A 84 1.81 -13.11 17.84
C ARG A 84 2.93 -12.82 16.85
N GLY A 85 4.17 -13.13 17.19
CA GLY A 85 5.31 -13.01 16.30
C GLY A 85 6.54 -13.67 16.92
N ILE A 86 7.51 -13.98 16.07
CA ILE A 86 8.85 -14.40 16.47
C ILE A 86 9.84 -13.44 15.82
N ALA A 87 11.00 -13.24 16.47
CA ALA A 87 12.06 -12.37 15.98
C ALA A 87 11.56 -10.94 15.65
N VAL A 88 10.68 -10.40 16.49
CA VAL A 88 10.10 -9.08 16.27
C VAL A 88 11.12 -8.00 16.64
N THR A 89 11.52 -7.20 15.66
CA THR A 89 12.35 -6.01 15.92
C THR A 89 11.48 -4.89 16.52
N PRO A 90 11.95 -4.11 17.51
CA PRO A 90 11.14 -3.04 18.12
C PRO A 90 10.58 -2.01 17.12
N LYS A 91 11.28 -1.79 16.00
CA LYS A 91 10.86 -0.88 14.92
C LYS A 91 9.74 -1.47 14.04
N GLU A 92 9.61 -2.79 13.98
CA GLU A 92 8.62 -3.51 13.17
C GLU A 92 7.32 -3.77 13.96
N ALA A 93 7.35 -3.60 15.28
CA ALA A 93 6.20 -3.83 16.14
C ALA A 93 5.15 -2.73 15.97
N ILE A 94 3.93 -3.13 15.60
CA ILE A 94 2.78 -2.23 15.49
C ILE A 94 2.10 -2.16 16.86
N TRP A 95 2.57 -1.25 17.71
CA TRP A 95 2.13 -1.10 19.11
C TRP A 95 0.61 -0.94 19.26
N LYS A 96 -0.05 -0.26 18.32
CA LYS A 96 -1.51 -0.07 18.30
C LYS A 96 -2.27 -1.40 18.20
N ASN A 97 -1.71 -2.39 17.51
CA ASN A 97 -2.35 -3.69 17.26
C ASN A 97 -2.14 -4.68 18.42
N LEU A 98 -1.20 -4.43 19.33
CA LEU A 98 -0.97 -5.26 20.53
C LEU A 98 -2.15 -5.23 21.52
N ARG A 99 -2.99 -4.19 21.47
CA ARG A 99 -4.16 -4.04 22.37
C ARG A 99 -5.37 -4.88 21.92
N ILE A 100 -5.31 -5.52 20.75
CA ILE A 100 -6.48 -6.17 20.13
C ILE A 100 -6.74 -7.55 20.75
N ASN A 101 -7.95 -7.74 21.29
CA ASN A 101 -8.38 -9.02 21.86
C ASN A 101 -8.58 -10.10 20.78
N LYS A 102 -8.52 -11.38 21.16
CA LYS A 102 -8.65 -12.52 20.22
C LYS A 102 -9.95 -12.48 19.41
N THR A 103 -11.08 -12.21 20.05
CA THR A 103 -12.40 -12.15 19.38
C THR A 103 -12.47 -10.98 18.39
N GLN A 104 -12.00 -9.79 18.82
CA GLN A 104 -11.94 -8.62 17.94
C GLN A 104 -11.04 -8.88 16.74
N ARG A 105 -9.90 -9.57 16.91
CA ARG A 105 -9.04 -9.95 15.79
C ARG A 105 -9.75 -10.88 14.82
N ARG A 106 -10.44 -11.92 15.28
CA ARG A 106 -11.18 -12.82 14.37
C ARG A 106 -12.21 -12.05 13.55
N LEU A 107 -12.95 -11.15 14.19
CA LEU A 107 -13.92 -10.30 13.50
C LEU A 107 -13.25 -9.36 12.49
N ARG A 108 -12.14 -8.70 12.86
CA ARG A 108 -11.39 -7.84 11.94
C ARG A 108 -10.80 -8.61 10.77
N VAL A 109 -10.22 -9.79 11.01
CA VAL A 109 -9.69 -10.65 9.95
C VAL A 109 -10.81 -11.10 9.01
N ALA A 110 -11.96 -11.52 9.54
CA ALA A 110 -13.12 -11.87 8.73
C ALA A 110 -13.62 -10.66 7.92
N ALA A 111 -13.83 -9.51 8.56
CA ALA A 111 -14.31 -8.29 7.90
C ALA A 111 -13.36 -7.79 6.81
N THR A 112 -12.06 -7.75 7.10
CA THR A 112 -11.03 -7.34 6.12
C THR A 112 -10.91 -8.33 4.97
N ALA A 113 -11.01 -9.63 5.22
CA ALA A 113 -11.03 -10.65 4.16
C ALA A 113 -12.30 -10.54 3.29
N THR A 114 -13.48 -10.40 3.89
CA THR A 114 -14.75 -10.22 3.15
C THR A 114 -14.73 -8.96 2.31
N PHE A 115 -14.28 -7.84 2.88
CA PHE A 115 -14.15 -6.57 2.16
C PHE A 115 -13.19 -6.69 0.98
N LEU A 116 -12.05 -7.34 1.18
CA LEU A 116 -11.09 -7.51 0.11
C LEU A 116 -11.63 -8.42 -1.00
N THR A 117 -12.30 -9.52 -0.66
CA THR A 117 -12.97 -10.38 -1.64
C THR A 117 -13.99 -9.58 -2.46
N ALA A 118 -14.76 -8.69 -1.82
CA ALA A 118 -15.69 -7.82 -2.53
C ALA A 118 -14.94 -6.85 -3.47
N ILE A 119 -13.86 -6.21 -3.01
CA ILE A 119 -13.04 -5.35 -3.87
C ILE A 119 -12.49 -6.15 -5.06
N ILE A 120 -11.98 -7.37 -4.86
CA ILE A 120 -11.48 -8.21 -5.97
C ILE A 120 -12.54 -8.36 -7.05
N ILE A 121 -13.81 -8.58 -6.70
CA ILE A 121 -14.89 -8.71 -7.68
C ILE A 121 -15.18 -7.38 -8.38
N PHE A 122 -15.37 -6.30 -7.59
CA PHE A 122 -15.73 -4.98 -8.12
C PHE A 122 -14.58 -4.26 -8.84
N TRP A 123 -13.33 -4.70 -8.65
CA TRP A 123 -12.15 -4.14 -9.33
C TRP A 123 -12.18 -4.34 -10.84
N SER A 124 -13.02 -5.25 -11.33
CA SER A 124 -13.26 -5.42 -12.76
C SER A 124 -13.84 -4.16 -13.42
N ILE A 125 -14.56 -3.33 -12.68
CA ILE A 125 -15.14 -2.08 -13.20
C ILE A 125 -14.01 -1.09 -13.57
N PRO A 126 -13.08 -0.72 -12.65
CA PRO A 126 -11.89 0.05 -13.02
C PRO A 126 -11.07 -0.57 -14.15
N VAL A 127 -10.87 -1.89 -14.14
CA VAL A 127 -10.11 -2.59 -15.20
C VAL A 127 -10.79 -2.44 -16.55
N ALA A 128 -12.11 -2.60 -16.62
CA ALA A 128 -12.88 -2.44 -17.86
C ALA A 128 -12.85 -0.99 -18.37
N ILE A 129 -12.96 -0.01 -17.46
CA ILE A 129 -12.83 1.42 -17.80
C ILE A 129 -11.44 1.69 -18.39
N VAL A 130 -10.38 1.21 -17.74
CA VAL A 130 -9.01 1.35 -18.24
C VAL A 130 -8.83 0.66 -19.60
N GLY A 131 -9.41 -0.53 -19.78
CA GLY A 131 -9.43 -1.23 -21.07
C GLY A 131 -10.12 -0.43 -22.17
N ALA A 132 -11.26 0.18 -21.88
CA ALA A 132 -11.98 1.05 -22.81
C ALA A 132 -11.21 2.33 -23.13
N ILE A 133 -10.64 3.01 -22.12
CA ILE A 133 -9.80 4.20 -22.29
C ILE A 133 -8.52 3.86 -23.05
N SER A 134 -7.99 2.64 -22.94
CA SER A 134 -6.78 2.25 -23.66
C SER A 134 -7.06 1.90 -25.13
N ASN A 135 -8.32 1.89 -25.56
CA ASN A 135 -8.68 1.72 -26.95
C ASN A 135 -8.49 3.05 -27.71
N ILE A 136 -7.60 3.05 -28.70
CA ILE A 136 -7.27 4.27 -29.45
C ILE A 136 -8.43 4.81 -30.28
N ASN A 137 -9.31 3.96 -30.81
CA ASN A 137 -10.51 4.42 -31.53
C ASN A 137 -11.43 5.18 -30.56
N TYR A 138 -11.60 4.66 -29.34
CA TYR A 138 -12.37 5.34 -28.30
C TYR A 138 -11.74 6.70 -27.91
N LEU A 139 -10.41 6.75 -27.72
CA LEU A 139 -9.71 8.00 -27.36
C LEU A 139 -9.80 9.06 -28.47
N THR A 140 -9.58 8.66 -29.72
CA THR A 140 -9.54 9.58 -30.87
C THR A 140 -10.93 10.09 -31.24
N GLU A 141 -11.98 9.30 -31.05
CA GLU A 141 -13.37 9.72 -31.31
C GLU A 141 -14.00 10.52 -30.15
N LYS A 142 -13.69 10.19 -28.89
CA LYS A 142 -14.37 10.78 -27.72
C LYS A 142 -13.57 11.86 -27.00
N VAL A 143 -12.24 11.91 -27.20
CA VAL A 143 -11.38 12.92 -26.59
C VAL A 143 -10.67 13.70 -27.70
N PRO A 144 -11.24 14.80 -28.20
CA PRO A 144 -10.73 15.50 -29.38
C PRO A 144 -9.34 16.10 -29.18
N PHE A 145 -8.89 16.31 -27.94
CA PHE A 145 -7.51 16.71 -27.65
C PHE A 145 -6.46 15.63 -27.99
N LEU A 146 -6.87 14.35 -28.09
CA LEU A 146 -6.01 13.22 -28.44
C LEU A 146 -6.07 12.87 -29.94
N SER A 147 -6.72 13.69 -30.77
CA SER A 147 -6.81 13.46 -32.22
C SER A 147 -5.46 13.45 -32.93
N PHE A 148 -4.43 14.07 -32.34
CA PHE A 148 -3.05 14.05 -32.83
C PHE A 148 -2.47 12.63 -32.94
N ILE A 149 -3.06 11.66 -32.22
CA ILE A 149 -2.65 10.24 -32.28
C ILE A 149 -2.89 9.67 -33.69
N ASN A 150 -3.87 10.17 -34.43
CA ASN A 150 -4.15 9.74 -35.81
C ASN A 150 -3.09 10.19 -36.81
N ASP A 151 -2.31 11.22 -36.48
CA ASP A 151 -1.26 11.77 -37.35
C ASP A 151 0.11 11.07 -37.12
N ILE A 152 0.17 10.10 -36.20
CA ILE A 152 1.39 9.37 -35.86
C ILE A 152 1.68 8.29 -36.91
N PRO A 153 2.96 8.08 -37.29
CA PRO A 153 3.34 6.98 -38.18
C PRO A 153 2.81 5.62 -37.70
N THR A 154 2.31 4.81 -38.63
CA THR A 154 1.65 3.52 -38.35
C THR A 154 2.45 2.58 -37.46
N VAL A 155 3.78 2.61 -37.57
CA VAL A 155 4.70 1.82 -36.73
C VAL A 155 4.63 2.26 -35.26
N ILE A 156 4.69 3.57 -34.99
CA ILE A 156 4.64 4.11 -33.63
C ILE A 156 3.24 3.93 -33.05
N LEU A 157 2.20 4.13 -33.88
CA LEU A 157 0.82 3.89 -33.47
C LEU A 157 0.60 2.44 -33.03
N GLY A 158 1.16 1.46 -33.77
CA GLY A 158 1.11 0.05 -33.40
C GLY A 158 1.81 -0.30 -32.09
N VAL A 159 2.92 0.39 -31.77
CA VAL A 159 3.60 0.24 -30.48
C VAL A 159 2.77 0.82 -29.34
N VAL A 160 2.17 2.00 -29.56
CA VAL A 160 1.32 2.64 -28.55
C VAL A 160 0.05 1.82 -28.32
N THR A 161 -0.63 1.32 -29.35
CA THR A 161 -1.83 0.47 -29.20
C THR A 161 -1.52 -0.83 -28.46
N GLY A 162 -0.35 -1.43 -28.67
CA GLY A 162 0.05 -2.67 -27.99
C GLY A 162 0.45 -2.47 -26.54
N LEU A 163 1.18 -1.39 -26.23
CA LEU A 163 1.73 -1.15 -24.89
C LEU A 163 0.79 -0.35 -23.97
N LEU A 164 -0.03 0.56 -24.50
CA LEU A 164 -0.88 1.46 -23.71
C LEU A 164 -1.82 0.70 -22.75
N PRO A 165 -2.54 -0.36 -23.17
CA PRO A 165 -3.36 -1.14 -22.24
C PRO A 165 -2.54 -1.78 -21.12
N SER A 166 -1.34 -2.28 -21.42
CA SER A 166 -0.45 -2.88 -20.43
C SER A 166 0.09 -1.86 -19.43
N VAL A 167 0.47 -0.66 -19.89
CA VAL A 167 0.91 0.44 -19.02
C VAL A 167 -0.24 0.92 -18.15
N ALA A 168 -1.42 1.16 -18.73
CA ALA A 168 -2.57 1.65 -17.99
C ALA A 168 -3.04 0.64 -16.93
N LEU A 169 -3.06 -0.66 -17.27
CA LEU A 169 -3.34 -1.71 -16.28
C LEU A 169 -2.28 -1.76 -15.18
N SER A 170 -1.00 -1.60 -15.53
CA SER A 170 0.10 -1.58 -14.55
C SER A 170 -0.05 -0.44 -13.55
N ILE A 171 -0.44 0.76 -14.01
CA ILE A 171 -0.72 1.91 -13.16
C ILE A 171 -1.92 1.63 -12.24
N LEU A 172 -3.00 1.05 -12.76
CA LEU A 172 -4.15 0.66 -11.96
C LEU A 172 -3.76 -0.36 -10.89
N MET A 173 -2.94 -1.36 -11.25
CA MET A 173 -2.48 -2.40 -10.31
C MET A 173 -1.53 -1.87 -9.25
N ALA A 174 -0.80 -0.78 -9.50
CA ALA A 174 0.04 -0.13 -8.49
C ALA A 174 -0.75 0.45 -7.31
N LEU A 175 -2.05 0.72 -7.48
CA LEU A 175 -2.93 1.16 -6.39
C LEU A 175 -3.35 0.03 -5.44
N VAL A 176 -3.39 -1.21 -5.94
CA VAL A 176 -3.91 -2.36 -5.18
C VAL A 176 -3.08 -2.66 -3.92
N PRO A 177 -1.73 -2.72 -3.97
CA PRO A 177 -0.92 -2.93 -2.76
C PRO A 177 -1.15 -1.89 -1.67
N ILE A 178 -1.48 -0.64 -2.03
CA ILE A 178 -1.76 0.42 -1.05
C ILE A 178 -3.02 0.07 -0.25
N VAL A 179 -4.08 -0.33 -0.95
CA VAL A 179 -5.34 -0.76 -0.32
C VAL A 179 -5.12 -2.04 0.48
N CYS A 180 -4.44 -3.04 -0.08
CA CYS A 180 -4.14 -4.31 0.60
C CYS A 180 -3.34 -4.10 1.89
N ARG A 181 -2.32 -3.23 1.88
CA ARG A 181 -1.51 -2.89 3.06
C ARG A 181 -2.35 -2.22 4.13
N TRP A 182 -3.16 -1.23 3.77
CA TRP A 182 -4.08 -0.57 4.70
C TRP A 182 -5.06 -1.56 5.35
N MET A 183 -5.65 -2.44 4.54
CA MET A 183 -6.52 -3.51 5.05
C MET A 183 -5.77 -4.51 5.94
N ALA A 184 -4.52 -4.83 5.63
CA ALA A 184 -3.71 -5.75 6.41
C ALA A 184 -3.35 -5.16 7.78
N GLU A 185 -3.05 -3.86 7.86
CA GLU A 185 -2.88 -3.15 9.13
C GLU A 185 -4.17 -3.14 9.96
N LEU A 186 -5.32 -2.85 9.33
CA LEU A 186 -6.63 -2.88 9.98
C LEU A 186 -7.02 -4.27 10.50
N SER A 187 -6.55 -5.32 9.84
CA SER A 187 -6.81 -6.71 10.25
C SER A 187 -6.17 -7.06 11.62
N GLY A 188 -5.23 -6.24 12.09
CA GLY A 188 -4.62 -6.37 13.41
C GLY A 188 -3.39 -7.27 13.45
N GLU A 189 -2.61 -7.32 12.36
CA GLU A 189 -1.28 -7.94 12.41
C GLU A 189 -0.33 -7.12 13.29
N VAL A 190 0.53 -7.80 14.04
CA VAL A 190 1.35 -7.16 15.08
C VAL A 190 2.73 -6.70 14.59
N THR A 191 3.17 -7.20 13.43
CA THR A 191 4.44 -6.79 12.81
C THR A 191 4.20 -6.26 11.40
N THR A 192 5.00 -5.29 11.00
CA THR A 192 5.04 -4.78 9.62
C THR A 192 5.32 -5.90 8.63
N THR A 193 6.21 -6.84 8.94
CA THR A 193 6.51 -7.99 8.09
C THR A 193 5.30 -8.90 7.86
N ALA A 194 4.47 -9.12 8.89
CA ALA A 194 3.23 -9.88 8.74
C ALA A 194 2.18 -9.13 7.92
N VAL A 195 2.12 -7.80 8.06
CA VAL A 195 1.28 -6.94 7.20
C VAL A 195 1.69 -7.07 5.74
N GLU A 196 2.98 -6.96 5.42
CA GLU A 196 3.48 -7.10 4.04
C GLU A 196 3.23 -8.50 3.48
N LEU A 197 3.48 -9.56 4.24
CA LEU A 197 3.21 -10.94 3.81
C LEU A 197 1.72 -11.13 3.47
N LYS A 198 0.83 -10.59 4.29
CA LYS A 198 -0.62 -10.65 4.06
C LYS A 198 -1.03 -9.82 2.84
N CYS A 199 -0.47 -8.62 2.70
CA CYS A 199 -0.63 -7.78 1.53
C CYS A 199 -0.18 -8.51 0.25
N GLN A 200 0.95 -9.21 0.27
CA GLN A 200 1.46 -9.98 -0.86
C GLN A 200 0.52 -11.14 -1.24
N ASN A 201 0.03 -11.92 -0.27
CA ASN A 201 -0.92 -13.01 -0.53
C ASN A 201 -2.21 -12.49 -1.19
N TRP A 202 -2.70 -11.36 -0.70
CA TRP A 202 -3.88 -10.69 -1.24
C TRP A 202 -3.64 -10.10 -2.62
N TYR A 203 -2.52 -9.41 -2.81
CA TYR A 203 -2.13 -8.88 -4.11
C TYR A 203 -1.94 -9.99 -5.16
N PHE A 204 -1.40 -11.15 -4.76
CA PHE A 204 -1.31 -12.32 -5.62
C PHE A 204 -2.70 -12.77 -6.12
N ALA A 205 -3.71 -12.81 -5.23
CA ALA A 205 -5.08 -13.13 -5.64
C ALA A 205 -5.63 -12.11 -6.66
N PHE A 206 -5.35 -10.81 -6.50
CA PHE A 206 -5.69 -9.80 -7.51
C PHE A 206 -4.99 -10.05 -8.85
N GLN A 207 -3.70 -10.36 -8.84
CA GLN A 207 -2.95 -10.64 -10.08
C GLN A 207 -3.52 -11.85 -10.80
N VAL A 208 -3.83 -12.93 -10.09
CA VAL A 208 -4.40 -14.15 -10.69
C VAL A 208 -5.81 -13.88 -11.25
N ILE A 209 -6.68 -13.22 -10.49
CA ILE A 209 -8.07 -13.05 -10.91
C ILE A 209 -8.18 -11.95 -11.97
N GLN A 210 -7.61 -10.76 -11.72
CA GLN A 210 -7.80 -9.59 -12.59
C GLN A 210 -6.80 -9.53 -13.73
N VAL A 211 -5.51 -9.73 -13.47
CA VAL A 211 -4.51 -9.62 -14.55
C VAL A 211 -4.49 -10.89 -15.39
N PHE A 212 -4.54 -12.07 -14.77
CA PHE A 212 -4.47 -13.33 -15.51
C PHE A 212 -5.84 -13.79 -16.04
N LEU A 213 -6.80 -14.14 -15.18
CA LEU A 213 -8.06 -14.76 -15.64
C LEU A 213 -8.93 -13.79 -16.44
N VAL A 214 -9.17 -12.57 -15.93
CA VAL A 214 -10.04 -11.59 -16.60
C VAL A 214 -9.49 -11.11 -17.94
N THR A 215 -8.18 -10.84 -18.01
CA THR A 215 -7.57 -10.41 -19.28
C THR A 215 -7.50 -11.55 -20.28
N THR A 216 -7.30 -12.79 -19.82
CA THR A 216 -7.26 -13.96 -20.73
C THR A 216 -8.64 -14.24 -21.32
N LEU A 217 -9.67 -14.29 -20.48
CA LEU A 217 -11.03 -14.65 -20.90
C LEU A 217 -11.81 -13.48 -21.52
N SER A 218 -11.22 -12.28 -21.56
CA SER A 218 -11.73 -11.05 -22.19
C SER A 218 -13.17 -10.64 -21.80
N SER A 219 -13.79 -11.27 -20.80
CA SER A 219 -15.21 -11.18 -20.49
C SER A 219 -15.54 -10.35 -19.23
N GLY A 220 -14.50 -9.83 -18.54
CA GLY A 220 -14.67 -9.13 -17.26
C GLY A 220 -14.89 -10.09 -16.08
N ALA A 221 -14.58 -9.68 -14.84
CA ALA A 221 -14.57 -10.61 -13.69
C ALA A 221 -15.93 -11.24 -13.37
N ALA A 222 -17.03 -10.49 -13.52
CA ALA A 222 -18.36 -11.02 -13.25
C ALA A 222 -18.72 -12.17 -14.22
N ALA A 223 -18.41 -12.03 -15.51
CA ALA A 223 -18.63 -13.06 -16.50
C ALA A 223 -17.71 -14.27 -16.25
N VAL A 224 -16.43 -14.04 -15.97
CA VAL A 224 -15.48 -15.11 -15.62
C VAL A 224 -15.94 -15.89 -14.39
N VAL A 225 -16.35 -15.20 -13.32
CA VAL A 225 -16.84 -15.86 -12.10
C VAL A 225 -18.13 -16.65 -12.40
N SER A 226 -19.06 -16.08 -13.17
CA SER A 226 -20.27 -16.80 -13.56
C SER A 226 -19.98 -18.04 -14.43
N GLN A 227 -19.03 -17.96 -15.35
CA GLN A 227 -18.60 -19.08 -16.20
C GLN A 227 -17.93 -20.18 -15.38
N ILE A 228 -17.06 -19.81 -14.43
CA ILE A 228 -16.41 -20.74 -13.51
C ILE A 228 -17.43 -21.42 -12.59
N LEU A 229 -18.42 -20.68 -12.07
CA LEU A 229 -19.44 -21.24 -11.19
C LEU A 229 -20.44 -22.14 -11.95
N ALA A 230 -20.78 -21.78 -13.19
CA ALA A 230 -21.71 -22.55 -14.01
C ALA A 230 -21.08 -23.86 -14.51
N ASP A 231 -19.82 -23.83 -14.93
CA ASP A 231 -19.10 -25.04 -15.34
C ASP A 231 -17.58 -24.92 -15.09
N PRO A 232 -17.10 -25.38 -13.93
CA PRO A 232 -15.68 -25.38 -13.60
C PRO A 232 -14.84 -26.24 -14.56
N SER A 233 -15.46 -27.21 -15.24
CA SER A 233 -14.75 -28.16 -16.09
C SER A 233 -14.38 -27.55 -17.45
N SER A 234 -15.28 -26.75 -18.04
CA SER A 234 -15.05 -26.03 -19.30
C SER A 234 -14.17 -24.79 -19.16
N THR A 235 -13.97 -24.28 -17.93
CA THR A 235 -13.01 -23.19 -17.68
C THR A 235 -11.60 -23.55 -18.18
N ARG A 236 -11.19 -24.82 -18.05
CA ARG A 236 -9.87 -25.28 -18.52
C ARG A 236 -9.75 -25.24 -20.04
N THR A 237 -10.79 -25.64 -20.76
CA THR A 237 -10.81 -25.63 -22.24
C THR A 237 -10.91 -24.20 -22.76
N LEU A 238 -11.73 -23.35 -22.14
CA LEU A 238 -11.85 -21.93 -22.47
C LEU A 238 -10.52 -21.21 -22.28
N LEU A 239 -9.85 -21.44 -21.15
CA LEU A 239 -8.54 -20.89 -20.88
C LEU A 239 -7.50 -21.38 -21.90
N ALA A 240 -7.53 -22.66 -22.27
CA ALA A 240 -6.61 -23.20 -23.28
C ALA A 240 -6.78 -22.56 -24.66
N GLU A 241 -8.02 -22.18 -25.03
CA GLU A 241 -8.33 -21.54 -26.30
C GLU A 241 -7.99 -20.04 -26.32
N ASP A 242 -8.25 -19.34 -25.22
CA ASP A 242 -8.10 -17.88 -25.14
C ASP A 242 -6.71 -17.44 -24.68
N LEU A 243 -5.95 -18.29 -23.99
CA LEU A 243 -4.58 -17.97 -23.56
C LEU A 243 -3.64 -17.62 -24.73
N PRO A 244 -3.62 -18.35 -25.87
CA PRO A 244 -2.86 -17.95 -27.04
C PRO A 244 -3.30 -16.59 -27.61
N LYS A 245 -4.60 -16.26 -27.56
CA LYS A 245 -5.15 -14.99 -28.05
C LYS A 245 -4.69 -13.82 -27.17
N ALA A 246 -4.58 -14.03 -25.85
CA ALA A 246 -4.11 -13.04 -24.89
C ALA A 246 -2.56 -12.89 -24.83
N SER A 247 -1.81 -13.72 -25.56
CA SER A 247 -0.33 -13.73 -25.51
C SER A 247 0.30 -12.37 -25.84
N ASN A 248 -0.21 -11.67 -26.85
CA ASN A 248 0.27 -10.34 -27.24
C ASN A 248 0.17 -9.33 -26.09
N PHE A 249 -0.90 -9.40 -25.29
CA PHE A 249 -1.07 -8.57 -24.11
C PHE A 249 -0.02 -8.93 -23.04
N PHE A 250 0.18 -10.21 -22.74
CA PHE A 250 1.13 -10.63 -21.71
C PHE A 250 2.59 -10.33 -22.08
N ILE A 251 2.96 -10.47 -23.36
CA ILE A 251 4.30 -10.06 -23.84
C ILE A 251 4.51 -8.56 -23.57
N SER A 252 3.54 -7.73 -23.97
CA SER A 252 3.57 -6.29 -23.73
C SER A 252 3.62 -5.95 -22.24
N TYR A 253 2.83 -6.66 -21.42
CA TYR A 253 2.81 -6.49 -19.97
C TYR A 253 4.13 -6.86 -19.30
N ILE A 254 4.75 -7.97 -19.70
CA ILE A 254 6.05 -8.40 -19.19
C ILE A 254 7.15 -7.41 -19.61
N ILE A 255 7.12 -6.87 -20.82
CA ILE A 255 8.07 -5.82 -21.25
C ILE A 255 7.92 -4.58 -20.38
N VAL A 256 6.69 -4.11 -20.15
CA VAL A 256 6.41 -2.94 -19.30
C VAL A 256 6.87 -3.17 -17.86
N GLN A 257 6.55 -4.31 -17.27
CA GLN A 257 6.89 -4.63 -15.88
C GLN A 257 8.38 -4.94 -15.70
N GLY A 258 8.93 -5.81 -16.56
CA GLY A 258 10.28 -6.34 -16.45
C GLY A 258 11.36 -5.38 -16.92
N LEU A 259 11.11 -4.59 -17.97
CA LEU A 259 12.09 -3.62 -18.48
C LEU A 259 11.72 -2.20 -18.06
N GLY A 260 10.47 -1.77 -18.29
CA GLY A 260 10.05 -0.39 -18.01
C GLY A 260 10.12 -0.03 -16.52
N ILE A 261 9.38 -0.76 -15.69
CA ILE A 261 9.28 -0.49 -14.25
C ILE A 261 10.59 -0.83 -13.53
N ALA A 262 11.25 -1.94 -13.89
CA ALA A 262 12.54 -2.29 -13.30
C ALA A 262 13.62 -1.23 -13.57
N ALA A 263 13.73 -0.74 -14.81
CA ALA A 263 14.65 0.36 -15.14
C ALA A 263 14.26 1.66 -14.42
N GLY A 264 12.95 1.96 -14.33
CA GLY A 264 12.46 3.11 -13.57
C GLY A 264 12.80 3.07 -12.09
N ASN A 265 12.74 1.88 -11.48
CA ASN A 265 13.14 1.66 -10.09
C ASN A 265 14.65 1.79 -9.89
N LEU A 266 15.47 1.34 -10.86
CA LEU A 266 16.92 1.49 -10.82
C LEU A 266 17.34 2.97 -10.84
N ILE A 267 16.69 3.77 -11.69
CA ILE A 267 16.94 5.22 -11.78
C ILE A 267 16.34 5.96 -10.56
N ASN A 268 15.37 5.34 -9.89
CA ASN A 268 14.61 5.90 -8.79
C ASN A 268 14.14 7.34 -9.07
N ILE A 269 13.37 7.46 -10.16
CA ILE A 269 12.92 8.76 -10.70
C ILE A 269 12.22 9.59 -9.62
N GLY A 270 11.42 8.96 -8.74
CA GLY A 270 10.74 9.65 -7.66
C GLY A 270 11.71 10.31 -6.67
N ALA A 271 12.76 9.61 -6.26
CA ALA A 271 13.78 10.19 -5.39
C ALA A 271 14.60 11.28 -6.08
N LEU A 272 14.91 11.11 -7.36
CA LEU A 272 15.67 12.08 -8.14
C LEU A 272 14.90 13.39 -8.38
N VAL A 273 13.60 13.30 -8.68
CA VAL A 273 12.74 14.47 -8.80
C VAL A 273 12.60 15.17 -7.44
N MET A 274 12.40 14.40 -6.36
CA MET A 274 12.28 14.95 -5.01
C MET A 274 13.57 15.56 -4.46
N SER A 275 14.75 15.08 -4.87
CA SER A 275 16.01 15.73 -4.49
C SER A 275 16.16 17.08 -5.21
N ILE A 276 16.03 17.10 -6.54
CA ILE A 276 16.23 18.32 -7.35
C ILE A 276 15.21 19.41 -7.00
N ILE A 277 13.92 19.05 -6.87
CA ILE A 277 12.84 20.01 -6.65
C ILE A 277 12.63 20.27 -5.15
N GLY A 278 12.72 19.22 -4.32
CA GLY A 278 12.44 19.32 -2.89
C GLY A 278 13.45 20.20 -2.16
N ASP A 279 14.72 20.18 -2.55
CA ASP A 279 15.76 21.07 -1.97
C ASP A 279 15.36 22.54 -2.08
N LYS A 280 14.76 22.92 -3.20
CA LYS A 280 14.45 24.33 -3.49
C LYS A 280 13.16 24.81 -2.83
N PHE A 281 12.18 23.93 -2.60
CA PHE A 281 10.84 24.35 -2.18
C PHE A 281 10.38 23.80 -0.81
N LEU A 282 10.88 22.64 -0.37
CA LEU A 282 10.35 21.92 0.79
C LEU A 282 11.29 21.95 2.01
N ASP A 283 12.60 22.07 1.79
CA ASP A 283 13.60 22.00 2.85
C ASP A 283 13.87 23.35 3.50
N LYS A 284 13.02 23.67 4.46
CA LYS A 284 13.17 24.88 5.29
C LYS A 284 14.03 24.66 6.54
N SER A 285 14.45 23.42 6.84
CA SER A 285 15.30 23.13 7.99
C SER A 285 16.29 21.99 7.74
N PRO A 286 17.49 22.02 8.38
CA PRO A 286 18.48 20.94 8.25
C PRO A 286 17.95 19.55 8.63
N ARG A 287 17.01 19.49 9.58
CA ARG A 287 16.37 18.24 9.99
C ARG A 287 15.40 17.69 8.94
N LYS A 288 14.68 18.56 8.22
CA LYS A 288 13.82 18.13 7.10
C LYS A 288 14.66 17.61 5.94
N PHE A 289 15.76 18.29 5.63
CA PHE A 289 16.73 17.83 4.65
C PHE A 289 17.29 16.45 5.04
N TYR A 290 17.79 16.30 6.27
CA TYR A 290 18.32 15.03 6.75
C TYR A 290 17.26 13.92 6.71
N ASN A 291 16.07 14.16 7.25
CA ASN A 291 14.99 13.17 7.25
C ASN A 291 14.59 12.77 5.83
N ARG A 292 14.54 13.70 4.89
CA ARG A 292 14.24 13.39 3.49
C ARG A 292 15.38 12.58 2.87
N TYR A 293 16.62 12.97 3.08
CA TYR A 293 17.80 12.26 2.58
C TYR A 293 17.83 10.79 3.02
N ILE A 294 17.56 10.51 4.30
CA ILE A 294 17.55 9.13 4.84
C ILE A 294 16.28 8.33 4.51
N THR A 295 15.19 8.98 4.08
CA THR A 295 13.91 8.30 3.76
C THR A 295 13.69 8.09 2.27
N LEU A 296 14.38 8.86 1.43
CA LEU A 296 14.42 8.62 -0.01
C LEU A 296 15.16 7.30 -0.24
N ALA A 297 14.46 6.33 -0.84
CA ALA A 297 15.06 5.05 -1.18
C ALA A 297 16.33 5.28 -2.04
N GLY A 298 17.43 4.59 -1.74
CA GLY A 298 18.59 4.52 -2.62
C GLY A 298 19.59 5.70 -2.60
N LEU A 299 19.50 6.65 -1.67
CA LEU A 299 20.54 7.68 -1.46
C LEU A 299 21.15 7.71 -0.04
N GLY A 300 20.92 6.66 0.77
CA GLY A 300 21.52 6.48 2.09
C GLY A 300 21.90 5.03 2.35
#